data_AF-A0A8J8NN29-F1
#
_entry.id   AF-A0A8J8NN29-F1
#
_cell.length_a   1.000
_cell.length_b   1.000
_cell.length_c   1.000
_cell.angle_alpha   90.00
_cell.angle_beta   90.00
_cell.angle_gamma   90.00
#
_symmetry.space_group_name_H-M   'P 1'
#
loop_
_entity.id
_entity.type
_entity.pdbx_description
1 polymer ?
#
loop_
_entity_poly.entity_id
_entity_poly.type
_entity_poly.pdbx_seq_one_letter_code
_entity_poly.pdbx_strand_id
1 'polypeptide(L)'
;MMKYCDIILITIGTALITQTGASYLNSCPASNNLFKSPQLHALTQQPALDKNGDPFVPPVPKPGETCILWQECKGRIPFYNPMSSYPCRSDKQPPQSGDILNPDIIYYKPRPIMKEPQKQQLRQICPDYNPDSDLCCNDDQAEILSANFIQIDTVFGLDCPVCAMNLKRMWCDYTCNPNKAKFVAGLGYQNDTDPLVGLETLTQFTLDPDYACILFQSCQKVSLIAQASLQSSIAFLDFMGFNGKQQSHSVIGFEFSKDPNASLNSAVFPCSQQVPTNGNFSNYTGVGNCSCAACDQACPAPSVDASIGFFDGFDGVLVLIVYLVLVVFSIAYQLIRKKFFPAPPAEQGSEEPEVQNDDPTNPQYSQSRRARKDKINESAISSNMSRVENSAQRLIEGRRDD
;
A
#
# COMPACT_ATOMS: atom_id res chain seq x y z
N MET A 1 3.23 -43.84 0.32
CA MET A 1 3.50 -43.52 1.74
C MET A 1 3.13 -42.07 1.98
N MET A 2 1.87 -41.78 2.33
CA MET A 2 1.43 -40.48 2.82
C MET A 2 0.48 -40.76 3.98
N LYS A 3 0.94 -40.56 5.21
CA LYS A 3 0.11 -40.41 6.40
C LYS A 3 0.88 -39.55 7.41
N TYR A 4 0.10 -38.76 8.15
CA TYR A 4 0.47 -37.90 9.27
C TYR A 4 0.84 -36.46 8.93
N CYS A 5 -0.20 -35.63 8.77
CA CYS A 5 -0.26 -34.39 9.50
C CYS A 5 -1.73 -34.02 9.71
N ASP A 6 -2.29 -34.42 10.84
CA ASP A 6 -3.49 -33.79 11.40
C ASP A 6 -3.55 -34.08 12.91
N ILE A 7 -4.22 -33.17 13.61
CA ILE A 7 -4.45 -33.06 15.06
C ILE A 7 -3.48 -32.09 15.75
N ILE A 8 -3.84 -30.80 15.74
CA ILE A 8 -4.11 -29.96 16.93
C ILE A 8 -4.72 -28.65 16.41
N LEU A 9 -6.02 -28.44 16.62
CA LEU A 9 -6.62 -27.12 16.80
C LEU A 9 -8.09 -27.29 17.21
N ILE A 10 -8.31 -27.39 18.53
CA ILE A 10 -9.58 -27.07 19.15
C ILE A 10 -9.31 -25.89 20.09
N THR A 11 -10.28 -24.98 20.13
CA THR A 11 -10.42 -23.77 20.97
C THR A 11 -9.54 -22.56 20.66
N ILE A 12 -10.06 -21.63 19.83
CA ILE A 12 -10.18 -20.21 20.20
C ILE A 12 -11.55 -19.72 19.71
N GLY A 13 -12.22 -18.98 20.59
CA GLY A 13 -13.59 -18.51 20.44
C GLY A 13 -13.80 -17.50 19.32
N THR A 14 -15.09 -17.37 19.01
CA THR A 14 -15.76 -16.37 18.19
C THR A 14 -15.05 -15.01 18.11
N ALA A 15 -14.29 -14.82 17.04
CA ALA A 15 -14.09 -13.53 16.41
C ALA A 15 -14.41 -13.71 14.92
N LEU A 16 -15.66 -13.46 14.55
CA LEU A 16 -16.05 -13.21 13.16
C LEU A 16 -15.36 -11.91 12.74
N ILE A 17 -14.11 -12.02 12.30
CA ILE A 17 -13.47 -10.99 11.49
C ILE A 17 -13.79 -11.38 10.06
N THR A 18 -14.69 -10.61 9.46
CA THR A 18 -14.85 -10.50 8.01
C THR A 18 -13.48 -10.28 7.38
N GLN A 19 -12.90 -11.34 6.80
CA GLN A 19 -11.56 -11.34 6.20
C GLN A 19 -11.54 -10.82 4.76
N THR A 20 -12.49 -9.95 4.40
CA THR A 20 -12.53 -9.22 3.14
C THR A 20 -12.41 -7.72 3.44
N GLY A 21 -11.19 -7.23 3.67
CA GLY A 21 -10.96 -5.80 3.92
C GLY A 21 -9.71 -5.42 4.71
N ALA A 22 -9.09 -6.36 5.44
CA ALA A 22 -8.00 -6.04 6.37
C ALA A 22 -6.64 -5.72 5.71
N SER A 23 -6.40 -6.12 4.46
CA SER A 23 -5.13 -5.84 3.77
C SER A 23 -5.03 -4.42 3.21
N TYR A 24 -6.16 -3.72 3.02
CA TYR A 24 -6.19 -2.38 2.43
C TYR A 24 -6.00 -1.25 3.45
N LEU A 25 -6.31 -1.49 4.73
CA LEU A 25 -6.31 -0.47 5.78
C LEU A 25 -4.90 -0.06 6.24
N ASN A 26 -3.86 -0.87 5.98
CA ASN A 26 -2.48 -0.56 6.40
C ASN A 26 -1.65 0.16 5.32
N SER A 27 -2.15 0.27 4.10
CA SER A 27 -1.41 0.83 2.96
C SER A 27 -1.72 2.30 2.67
N CYS A 28 -2.79 2.83 3.23
CA CYS A 28 -3.24 4.19 2.99
C CYS A 28 -3.35 4.96 4.31
N PRO A 29 -2.76 6.16 4.43
CA PRO A 29 -2.87 6.96 5.63
C PRO A 29 -4.31 7.43 5.82
N ALA A 30 -5.06 6.76 6.69
CA ALA A 30 -6.36 7.23 7.16
C ALA A 30 -6.14 8.31 8.22
N SER A 31 -5.75 9.52 7.81
CA SER A 31 -5.57 10.63 8.74
C SER A 31 -6.52 11.79 8.40
N ASN A 32 -7.34 12.17 9.38
CA ASN A 32 -8.06 13.45 9.39
C ASN A 32 -7.14 14.62 9.83
N ASN A 33 -5.87 14.33 10.15
CA ASN A 33 -4.87 15.31 10.57
C ASN A 33 -3.79 15.48 9.51
N LEU A 34 -3.19 16.67 9.49
CA LEU A 34 -2.00 16.99 8.70
C LEU A 34 -0.88 15.99 9.01
N PHE A 35 -0.42 15.25 8.00
CA PHE A 35 0.64 14.24 8.15
C PHE A 35 1.79 14.53 7.20
N LYS A 36 3.01 14.62 7.71
CA LYS A 36 4.23 14.84 6.91
C LYS A 36 4.94 13.53 6.67
N SER A 37 5.42 13.31 5.45
CA SER A 37 6.24 12.14 5.14
C SER A 37 7.58 12.18 5.90
N PRO A 38 8.23 11.02 6.15
CA PRO A 38 9.57 10.96 6.72
C PRO A 38 10.58 11.83 5.96
N GLN A 39 10.51 11.83 4.63
CA GLN A 39 11.35 12.70 3.80
C GLN A 39 11.08 14.18 4.08
N LEU A 40 9.82 14.61 4.06
CA LEU A 40 9.47 15.99 4.38
C LEU A 40 9.90 16.38 5.79
N HIS A 41 9.76 15.47 6.75
CA HIS A 41 10.22 15.70 8.12
C HIS A 41 11.73 15.96 8.15
N ALA A 42 12.53 15.15 7.46
CA ALA A 42 13.98 15.34 7.34
C ALA A 42 14.33 16.67 6.66
N LEU A 43 13.63 17.05 5.58
CA LEU A 43 13.82 18.34 4.90
C LEU A 43 13.55 19.53 5.82
N THR A 44 12.51 19.45 6.64
CA THR A 44 12.14 20.56 7.54
C THR A 44 13.04 20.70 8.77
N GLN A 45 13.88 19.70 9.07
CA GLN A 45 14.81 19.76 10.22
C GLN A 45 16.13 20.48 9.89
N GLN A 46 16.45 20.64 8.60
CA GLN A 46 17.70 21.28 8.18
C GLN A 46 17.51 22.78 8.02
N PRO A 47 18.53 23.60 8.32
CA PRO A 47 18.46 25.03 8.08
C PRO A 47 18.37 25.24 6.57
N ALA A 48 17.20 25.68 6.11
CA ALA A 48 16.99 26.06 4.73
C ALA A 48 17.85 27.29 4.41
N LEU A 49 18.67 27.18 3.37
CA LEU A 49 19.50 28.29 2.90
C LEU A 49 18.94 28.84 1.59
N ASP A 50 19.20 30.11 1.32
CA ASP A 50 19.04 30.68 0.00
C ASP A 50 20.22 30.26 -0.91
N LYS A 51 20.21 30.72 -2.17
CA LYS A 51 21.29 30.43 -3.13
C LYS A 51 22.65 31.02 -2.74
N ASN A 52 22.68 31.99 -1.82
CA ASN A 52 23.89 32.66 -1.35
C ASN A 52 24.44 32.03 -0.06
N GLY A 53 23.69 31.11 0.56
CA GLY A 53 24.04 30.50 1.84
C GLY A 53 23.50 31.25 3.06
N ASP A 54 22.61 32.23 2.88
CA ASP A 54 21.94 32.96 3.95
C ASP A 54 20.66 32.22 4.40
N PRO A 55 20.13 32.48 5.61
CA PRO A 55 18.87 31.88 6.06
C PRO A 55 17.73 32.14 5.08
N PHE A 56 17.10 31.07 4.59
CA PHE A 56 16.01 31.17 3.63
C PHE A 56 14.78 31.84 4.27
N VAL A 57 14.29 32.88 3.62
CA VAL A 57 13.00 33.50 3.93
C VAL A 57 12.03 33.18 2.80
N PRO A 58 10.93 32.45 3.05
CA PRO A 58 9.99 32.10 2.00
C PRO A 58 9.40 33.38 1.40
N PRO A 59 9.39 33.52 0.07
CA PRO A 59 8.80 34.69 -0.56
C PRO A 59 7.29 34.74 -0.27
N VAL A 60 6.73 35.95 -0.24
CA VAL A 60 5.28 36.15 -0.05
C VAL A 60 4.63 36.40 -1.41
N PRO A 61 3.58 35.65 -1.78
CA PRO A 61 2.88 35.86 -3.05
C PRO A 61 2.20 37.23 -3.09
N LYS A 62 2.32 37.93 -4.21
CA LYS A 62 1.54 39.16 -4.47
C LYS A 62 0.12 38.79 -4.94
N PRO A 63 -0.85 39.72 -4.88
CA PRO A 63 -2.20 39.48 -5.39
C PRO A 63 -2.20 39.00 -6.85
N GLY A 64 -2.81 37.83 -7.08
CA GLY A 64 -2.90 37.19 -8.39
C GLY A 64 -1.70 36.31 -8.78
N GLU A 65 -0.67 36.19 -7.94
CA GLU A 65 0.41 35.22 -8.12
C GLU A 65 0.01 33.88 -7.49
N THR A 66 -0.50 32.98 -8.31
CA THR A 66 -0.97 31.65 -7.90
C THR A 66 -0.01 30.53 -8.30
N CYS A 67 1.10 30.88 -8.96
CA CYS A 67 2.15 29.95 -9.35
C CYS A 67 3.36 30.07 -8.43
N ILE A 68 4.07 28.96 -8.27
CA ILE A 68 5.34 28.88 -7.56
C ILE A 68 6.28 27.93 -8.32
N LEU A 69 7.59 28.05 -8.11
CA LEU A 69 8.64 27.25 -8.75
C LEU A 69 8.74 27.50 -10.25
N TRP A 70 9.87 28.08 -10.64
CA TRP A 70 10.19 28.39 -12.02
C TRP A 70 11.45 27.66 -12.44
N GLN A 71 11.41 26.93 -13.55
CA GLN A 71 12.57 26.18 -14.03
C GLN A 71 12.85 26.51 -15.49
N GLU A 72 14.13 26.58 -15.84
CA GLU A 72 14.61 26.91 -17.18
C GLU A 72 15.72 25.95 -17.62
N CYS A 73 15.92 25.86 -18.92
CA CYS A 73 17.01 25.08 -19.50
C CYS A 73 18.33 25.87 -19.51
N LYS A 74 19.44 25.17 -19.25
CA LYS A 74 20.78 25.73 -19.21
C LYS A 74 21.17 26.30 -20.59
N GLY A 75 21.79 27.47 -20.59
CA GLY A 75 22.20 28.15 -21.83
C GLY A 75 21.11 28.97 -22.53
N ARG A 76 19.85 28.91 -22.07
CA ARG A 76 18.81 29.89 -22.43
C ARG A 76 18.87 31.05 -21.41
N ILE A 77 19.80 31.99 -21.61
CA ILE A 77 19.99 33.13 -20.69
C ILE A 77 18.82 34.14 -20.87
N PRO A 78 18.22 34.69 -19.79
CA PRO A 78 17.05 35.57 -19.88
C PRO A 78 17.24 36.85 -20.71
N PHE A 79 18.48 37.36 -20.82
CA PHE A 79 18.75 38.72 -21.30
C PHE A 79 19.12 38.84 -22.79
N TYR A 80 19.43 37.74 -23.49
CA TYR A 80 19.81 37.82 -24.91
C TYR A 80 18.81 37.20 -25.87
N ASN A 81 17.98 36.25 -25.42
CA ASN A 81 16.78 35.83 -26.13
C ASN A 81 15.92 34.94 -25.21
N PRO A 82 14.92 35.48 -24.48
CA PRO A 82 14.03 34.65 -23.65
C PRO A 82 13.16 33.68 -24.50
N MET A 83 13.36 33.64 -25.82
CA MET A 83 12.54 32.94 -26.80
C MET A 83 13.40 32.31 -27.91
N SER A 84 14.57 31.72 -27.58
CA SER A 84 15.30 30.93 -28.57
C SER A 84 14.41 29.75 -29.02
N SER A 85 14.20 29.61 -30.32
CA SER A 85 13.38 28.55 -30.95
C SER A 85 14.02 27.17 -30.90
N TYR A 86 15.14 27.02 -30.18
CA TYR A 86 15.96 25.81 -30.18
C TYR A 86 15.65 24.96 -28.95
N PRO A 87 15.53 23.62 -29.07
CA PRO A 87 15.28 22.69 -27.96
C PRO A 87 16.29 22.84 -26.81
N CYS A 88 15.93 22.40 -25.60
CA CYS A 88 16.75 22.52 -24.39
C CYS A 88 18.13 21.89 -24.62
N ARG A 89 18.15 20.86 -25.46
CA ARG A 89 19.33 20.21 -25.98
C ARG A 89 19.43 20.40 -27.49
N SER A 90 20.59 20.83 -28.00
CA SER A 90 20.77 21.19 -29.42
C SER A 90 20.65 20.00 -30.39
N ASP A 91 20.87 18.78 -29.90
CA ASP A 91 20.83 17.53 -30.66
C ASP A 91 19.41 16.94 -30.82
N LYS A 92 18.38 17.64 -30.34
CA LYS A 92 16.96 17.20 -30.34
C LYS A 92 16.70 15.93 -29.52
N GLN A 93 17.63 15.53 -28.65
CA GLN A 93 17.37 14.48 -27.67
C GLN A 93 16.58 15.05 -26.46
N PRO A 94 15.92 14.19 -25.67
CA PRO A 94 15.27 14.62 -24.44
C PRO A 94 16.28 15.34 -23.52
N PRO A 95 15.92 16.48 -22.89
CA PRO A 95 16.79 17.15 -21.93
C PRO A 95 17.23 16.19 -20.84
N GLN A 96 18.52 16.23 -20.51
CA GLN A 96 19.09 15.50 -19.39
C GLN A 96 19.30 16.43 -18.19
N SER A 97 19.62 15.84 -17.04
CA SER A 97 19.89 16.56 -15.80
C SER A 97 20.88 17.73 -15.98
N GLY A 98 21.95 17.55 -16.77
CA GLY A 98 22.95 18.61 -17.01
C GLY A 98 22.48 19.78 -17.89
N ASP A 99 21.34 19.63 -18.57
CA ASP A 99 20.76 20.60 -19.51
C ASP A 99 19.72 21.52 -18.86
N ILE A 100 19.39 21.30 -17.58
CA ILE A 100 18.35 22.04 -16.85
C ILE A 100 18.94 22.78 -15.65
N LEU A 101 18.36 23.93 -15.32
CA LEU A 101 18.68 24.68 -14.11
C LEU A 101 17.80 24.21 -12.95
N ASN A 102 18.23 24.53 -11.74
CA ASN A 102 17.45 24.28 -10.54
C ASN A 102 16.16 25.11 -10.55
N PRO A 103 15.08 24.60 -9.97
CA PRO A 103 13.88 25.41 -9.79
C PRO A 103 14.08 26.63 -8.86
N ASP A 104 13.63 27.78 -9.32
CA ASP A 104 13.64 29.02 -8.56
C ASP A 104 12.36 29.15 -7.75
N ILE A 105 12.50 29.34 -6.43
CA ILE A 105 11.36 29.55 -5.54
C ILE A 105 10.91 31.00 -5.68
N ILE A 106 10.10 31.26 -6.70
CA ILE A 106 9.48 32.56 -6.97
C ILE A 106 7.99 32.39 -7.22
N TYR A 107 7.21 33.39 -6.81
CA TYR A 107 5.80 33.49 -7.14
C TYR A 107 5.60 34.30 -8.41
N TYR A 108 4.67 33.87 -9.26
CA TYR A 108 4.36 34.54 -10.50
C TYR A 108 2.91 34.31 -10.92
N LYS A 109 2.45 35.12 -11.88
CA LYS A 109 1.11 34.99 -12.44
C LYS A 109 1.06 33.89 -13.50
N PRO A 110 -0.03 33.10 -13.54
CA PRO A 110 -0.28 32.17 -14.63
C PRO A 110 -0.16 32.85 -16.00
N ARG A 111 0.34 32.11 -16.99
CA ARG A 111 0.49 32.58 -18.37
C ARG A 111 0.32 31.41 -19.35
N PRO A 112 -0.09 31.68 -20.59
CA PRO A 112 -0.16 30.64 -21.61
C PRO A 112 1.23 30.19 -22.06
N ILE A 113 1.28 28.99 -22.63
CA ILE A 113 2.46 28.47 -23.33
C ILE A 113 2.62 29.28 -24.63
N MET A 114 3.84 29.75 -24.89
CA MET A 114 4.08 30.71 -25.96
C MET A 114 4.38 30.01 -27.28
N LYS A 115 5.15 28.92 -27.24
CA LYS A 115 5.68 28.24 -28.44
C LYS A 115 4.78 27.08 -28.88
N GLU A 116 4.42 27.06 -30.16
CA GLU A 116 3.54 26.02 -30.74
C GLU A 116 4.04 24.56 -30.55
N PRO A 117 5.34 24.23 -30.68
CA PRO A 117 5.82 22.87 -30.40
C PRO A 117 5.52 22.44 -28.96
N GLN A 118 5.74 23.33 -28.00
CA GLN A 118 5.49 23.08 -26.58
C GLN A 118 3.98 23.02 -26.28
N LYS A 119 3.16 23.81 -26.96
CA LYS A 119 1.69 23.66 -26.88
C LYS A 119 1.25 22.28 -27.33
N GLN A 120 1.80 21.79 -28.45
CA GLN A 120 1.48 20.46 -28.97
C GLN A 120 1.94 19.36 -28.02
N GLN A 121 3.16 19.46 -27.49
CA GLN A 121 3.68 18.52 -26.49
C GLN A 121 2.77 18.49 -25.27
N LEU A 122 2.41 19.66 -24.71
CA LEU A 122 1.55 19.74 -23.53
C LEU A 122 0.17 19.11 -23.77
N ARG A 123 -0.46 19.36 -24.93
CA ARG A 123 -1.75 18.73 -25.30
C ARG A 123 -1.68 17.20 -25.35
N GLN A 124 -0.53 16.65 -25.72
CA GLN A 124 -0.34 15.20 -25.80
C GLN A 124 -0.11 14.57 -24.42
N ILE A 125 0.66 15.21 -23.56
CA ILE A 125 1.09 14.65 -22.27
C ILE A 125 0.17 15.00 -21.10
N CYS A 126 -0.49 16.16 -21.16
CA CYS A 126 -1.36 16.73 -20.14
C CYS A 126 -2.67 17.25 -20.77
N PRO A 127 -3.52 16.36 -21.31
CA PRO A 127 -4.71 16.75 -22.06
C PRO A 127 -5.79 17.46 -21.21
N ASP A 128 -5.70 17.37 -19.88
CA ASP A 128 -6.57 18.12 -18.96
C ASP A 128 -6.28 19.65 -18.97
N TYR A 129 -5.12 20.05 -19.49
CA TYR A 129 -4.67 21.45 -19.51
C TYR A 129 -4.65 22.02 -20.92
N ASN A 130 -5.27 23.19 -21.08
CA ASN A 130 -5.25 23.91 -22.36
C ASN A 130 -4.00 24.82 -22.42
N PRO A 131 -3.06 24.62 -23.37
CA PRO A 131 -1.86 25.44 -23.47
C PRO A 131 -2.12 26.92 -23.81
N ASP A 132 -3.29 27.22 -24.39
CA ASP A 132 -3.70 28.59 -24.71
C ASP A 132 -4.36 29.31 -23.51
N SER A 133 -4.59 28.59 -22.40
CA SER A 133 -5.10 29.15 -21.15
C SER A 133 -3.96 29.53 -20.20
N ASP A 134 -4.31 30.29 -19.17
CA ASP A 134 -3.39 30.70 -18.13
C ASP A 134 -2.94 29.49 -17.27
N LEU A 135 -1.65 29.14 -17.35
CA LEU A 135 -1.03 27.99 -16.67
C LEU A 135 0.19 28.40 -15.84
N CYS A 136 0.58 27.55 -14.89
CA CYS A 136 1.78 27.77 -14.06
C CYS A 136 3.03 27.07 -14.59
N CYS A 137 3.11 26.82 -15.90
CA CYS A 137 4.31 26.27 -16.51
C CYS A 137 4.74 27.08 -17.72
N ASN A 138 6.05 27.09 -17.99
CA ASN A 138 6.65 27.75 -19.14
C ASN A 138 6.97 26.73 -20.26
N ASP A 139 7.46 27.23 -21.40
CA ASP A 139 7.84 26.39 -22.55
C ASP A 139 8.90 25.34 -22.16
N ASP A 140 9.89 25.72 -21.34
CA ASP A 140 10.98 24.84 -20.90
C ASP A 140 10.46 23.70 -20.01
N GLN A 141 9.60 24.02 -19.05
CA GLN A 141 8.95 23.05 -18.16
C GLN A 141 8.05 22.09 -18.94
N ALA A 142 7.32 22.56 -19.96
CA ALA A 142 6.54 21.68 -20.84
C ALA A 142 7.44 20.70 -21.61
N GLU A 143 8.59 21.16 -22.11
CA GLU A 143 9.58 20.34 -22.80
C GLU A 143 10.22 19.30 -21.87
N ILE A 144 10.62 19.71 -20.66
CA ILE A 144 11.18 18.84 -19.61
C ILE A 144 10.15 17.79 -19.17
N LEU A 145 8.90 18.20 -18.95
CA LEU A 145 7.82 17.31 -18.53
C LEU A 145 7.56 16.23 -19.60
N SER A 146 7.54 16.62 -20.87
CA SER A 146 7.39 15.68 -21.99
C SER A 146 8.49 14.62 -22.02
N ALA A 147 9.74 15.00 -21.72
CA ALA A 147 10.87 14.08 -21.67
C ALA A 147 10.78 13.12 -20.49
N ASN A 148 10.41 13.61 -19.32
CA ASN A 148 10.28 12.80 -18.11
C ASN A 148 9.17 11.75 -18.22
N PHE A 149 8.09 12.06 -18.96
CA PHE A 149 6.96 11.15 -19.12
C PHE A 149 7.27 9.90 -19.94
N ILE A 150 8.31 9.94 -20.79
CA ILE A 150 8.82 8.75 -21.49
C ILE A 150 9.28 7.69 -20.46
N GLN A 151 9.94 8.12 -19.38
CA GLN A 151 10.38 7.22 -18.31
C GLN A 151 9.18 6.65 -17.54
N ILE A 152 8.17 7.47 -17.27
CA ILE A 152 6.93 7.02 -16.61
C ILE A 152 6.23 5.95 -17.46
N ASP A 153 6.08 6.17 -18.76
CA ASP A 153 5.46 5.19 -19.65
C ASP A 153 6.25 3.90 -19.75
N THR A 154 7.58 4.01 -19.81
CA THR A 154 8.46 2.83 -19.91
C THR A 154 8.40 1.97 -18.66
N VAL A 155 8.33 2.59 -17.48
CA VAL A 155 8.37 1.90 -16.18
C VAL A 155 6.98 1.43 -15.74
N PHE A 156 5.96 2.28 -15.87
CA PHE A 156 4.63 2.03 -15.32
C PHE A 156 3.60 1.66 -16.39
N GLY A 157 3.80 2.10 -17.63
CA GLY A 157 2.83 1.94 -18.72
C GLY A 157 2.73 0.50 -19.24
N LEU A 158 3.79 -0.30 -19.15
CA LEU A 158 3.79 -1.68 -19.64
C LEU A 158 2.89 -2.61 -18.80
N ASP A 159 2.94 -2.47 -17.47
CA ASP A 159 2.21 -3.34 -16.54
C ASP A 159 0.78 -2.87 -16.31
N CYS A 160 0.60 -1.55 -16.13
CA CYS A 160 -0.69 -0.92 -15.86
C CYS A 160 -0.73 0.53 -16.41
N PRO A 161 -1.23 0.73 -17.65
CA PRO A 161 -1.35 2.06 -18.26
C PRO A 161 -2.15 3.08 -17.44
N VAL A 162 -3.14 2.61 -16.65
CA VAL A 162 -3.93 3.48 -15.76
C VAL A 162 -3.07 4.10 -14.66
N CYS A 163 -2.13 3.34 -14.09
CA CYS A 163 -1.16 3.87 -13.13
C CYS A 163 -0.27 4.95 -13.76
N ALA A 164 0.30 4.67 -14.94
CA ALA A 164 1.13 5.65 -15.65
C ALA A 164 0.34 6.94 -15.94
N MET A 165 -0.91 6.83 -16.37
CA MET A 165 -1.78 7.97 -16.60
C MET A 165 -2.04 8.77 -15.32
N ASN A 166 -2.37 8.12 -14.20
CA ASN A 166 -2.58 8.79 -12.92
C ASN A 166 -1.31 9.54 -12.46
N LEU A 167 -0.13 8.92 -12.61
CA LEU A 167 1.15 9.56 -12.31
C LEU A 167 1.39 10.78 -13.19
N LYS A 168 1.17 10.66 -14.51
CA LYS A 168 1.27 11.80 -15.43
C LYS A 168 0.36 12.94 -14.99
N ARG A 169 -0.90 12.64 -14.66
CA ARG A 169 -1.86 13.64 -14.21
C ARG A 169 -1.40 14.35 -12.93
N MET A 170 -0.90 13.61 -11.94
CA MET A 170 -0.32 14.20 -10.72
C MET A 170 0.83 15.16 -11.04
N TRP A 171 1.73 14.78 -11.96
CA TRP A 171 2.86 15.63 -12.36
C TRP A 171 2.45 16.81 -13.24
N CYS A 172 1.40 16.68 -14.05
CA CYS A 172 0.77 17.79 -14.74
C CYS A 172 0.20 18.80 -13.73
N ASP A 173 -0.49 18.32 -12.69
CA ASP A 173 -1.03 19.15 -11.62
C ASP A 173 0.09 19.86 -10.83
N TYR A 174 1.14 19.12 -10.46
CA TYR A 174 2.30 19.70 -9.78
C TYR A 174 2.98 20.80 -10.62
N THR A 175 3.04 20.63 -11.94
CA THR A 175 3.84 21.51 -12.81
C THR A 175 3.04 22.68 -13.37
N CYS A 176 1.85 22.42 -13.93
CA CYS A 176 1.11 23.36 -14.77
C CYS A 176 -0.19 23.89 -14.16
N ASN A 177 -0.65 23.36 -13.01
CA ASN A 177 -1.93 23.78 -12.42
C ASN A 177 -1.96 25.30 -12.15
N PRO A 178 -3.00 26.04 -12.59
CA PRO A 178 -3.06 27.49 -12.43
C PRO A 178 -3.07 27.97 -10.96
N ASN A 179 -3.39 27.08 -10.02
CA ASN A 179 -3.39 27.35 -8.58
C ASN A 179 -2.31 26.55 -7.83
N LYS A 180 -1.17 26.28 -8.47
CA LYS A 180 -0.06 25.48 -7.92
C LYS A 180 0.40 25.92 -6.51
N ALA A 181 0.45 27.22 -6.23
CA ALA A 181 0.85 27.77 -4.92
C ALA A 181 -0.07 27.35 -3.75
N LYS A 182 -1.25 26.81 -4.06
CA LYS A 182 -2.21 26.32 -3.07
C LYS A 182 -1.72 25.07 -2.33
N PHE A 183 -1.00 24.20 -3.04
CA PHE A 183 -0.61 22.88 -2.55
C PHE A 183 0.89 22.59 -2.72
N VAL A 184 1.65 23.50 -3.35
CA VAL A 184 3.12 23.41 -3.44
C VAL A 184 3.74 24.59 -2.70
N ALA A 185 4.77 24.32 -1.90
CA ALA A 185 5.57 25.34 -1.24
C ALA A 185 7.07 25.07 -1.45
N GLY A 186 7.86 26.14 -1.58
CA GLY A 186 9.32 26.04 -1.58
C GLY A 186 9.86 26.16 -0.16
N LEU A 187 10.70 25.23 0.25
CA LEU A 187 11.28 25.19 1.59
C LEU A 187 12.68 25.81 1.64
N GLY A 188 13.33 26.02 0.50
CA GLY A 188 14.66 26.62 0.38
C GLY A 188 15.57 25.77 -0.48
N TYR A 189 16.87 25.91 -0.26
CA TYR A 189 17.90 25.20 -1.00
C TYR A 189 18.83 24.41 -0.09
N GLN A 190 19.38 23.33 -0.64
CA GLN A 190 20.36 22.48 0.04
C GLN A 190 21.47 22.08 -0.93
N ASN A 191 22.71 22.02 -0.44
CA ASN A 191 23.81 21.46 -1.23
C ASN A 191 23.70 19.93 -1.27
N ASP A 192 23.74 19.38 -2.47
CA ASP A 192 23.92 17.96 -2.69
C ASP A 192 25.37 17.56 -2.40
N THR A 193 25.52 16.31 -1.95
CA THR A 193 26.80 15.61 -1.91
C THR A 193 27.37 15.35 -3.29
N ASP A 194 26.54 15.28 -4.35
CA ASP A 194 27.00 15.16 -5.72
C ASP A 194 27.38 16.54 -6.30
N PRO A 195 28.68 16.81 -6.59
CA PRO A 195 29.11 18.08 -7.16
C PRO A 195 28.57 18.36 -8.57
N LEU A 196 28.01 17.36 -9.27
CA LEU A 196 27.38 17.53 -10.58
C LEU A 196 25.97 18.12 -10.50
N VAL A 197 25.26 17.85 -9.41
CA VAL A 197 23.92 18.41 -9.12
C VAL A 197 24.06 19.75 -8.40
N GLY A 198 25.03 19.85 -7.48
CA GLY A 198 25.37 21.09 -6.81
C GLY A 198 24.33 21.50 -5.77
N LEU A 199 23.47 22.47 -6.10
CA LEU A 199 22.41 22.97 -5.22
C LEU A 199 21.10 22.24 -5.56
N GLU A 200 20.22 22.02 -4.59
CA GLU A 200 18.93 21.36 -4.80
C GLU A 200 17.81 22.23 -4.26
N THR A 201 16.67 22.21 -4.94
CA THR A 201 15.48 22.94 -4.46
C THR A 201 14.66 22.04 -3.56
N LEU A 202 14.49 22.45 -2.31
CA LEU A 202 13.62 21.75 -1.37
C LEU A 202 12.19 22.21 -1.56
N THR A 203 11.29 21.26 -1.76
CA THR A 203 9.88 21.55 -2.05
C THR A 203 8.97 20.67 -1.20
N GLN A 204 7.80 21.22 -0.87
CA GLN A 204 6.72 20.55 -0.17
C GLN A 204 5.54 20.43 -1.13
N PHE A 205 4.98 19.24 -1.26
CA PHE A 205 3.81 18.96 -2.07
C PHE A 205 2.72 18.34 -1.20
N THR A 206 1.59 19.06 -1.07
CA THR A 206 0.45 18.66 -0.25
C THR A 206 -0.61 17.96 -1.09
N LEU A 207 -0.95 16.74 -0.71
CA LEU A 207 -1.89 15.87 -1.40
C LEU A 207 -3.06 15.49 -0.49
N ASP A 208 -4.22 15.24 -1.09
CA ASP A 208 -5.29 14.57 -0.37
C ASP A 208 -4.89 13.09 -0.09
N PRO A 209 -5.08 12.58 1.14
CA PRO A 209 -4.70 11.21 1.49
C PRO A 209 -5.45 10.15 0.69
N ASP A 210 -6.72 10.39 0.35
CA ASP A 210 -7.54 9.46 -0.44
C ASP A 210 -7.07 9.49 -1.91
N TYR A 211 -6.74 10.67 -2.44
CA TYR A 211 -6.10 10.81 -3.76
C TYR A 211 -4.81 9.99 -3.85
N ALA A 212 -3.90 10.18 -2.90
CA ALA A 212 -2.62 9.47 -2.87
C ALA A 212 -2.79 7.95 -2.67
N CYS A 213 -3.80 7.54 -1.92
CA CYS A 213 -4.14 6.14 -1.71
C CYS A 213 -4.54 5.46 -3.04
N ILE A 214 -5.48 6.05 -3.77
CA ILE A 214 -5.95 5.47 -5.04
C ILE A 214 -4.80 5.45 -6.07
N LEU A 215 -3.99 6.53 -6.11
CA LEU A 215 -2.80 6.58 -6.95
C LEU A 215 -1.85 5.40 -6.64
N PHE A 216 -1.50 5.21 -5.37
CA PHE A 216 -0.62 4.12 -4.95
C PHE A 216 -1.22 2.74 -5.26
N GLN A 217 -2.50 2.51 -4.92
CA GLN A 217 -3.17 1.25 -5.21
C GLN A 217 -3.17 0.92 -6.69
N SER A 218 -3.26 1.94 -7.56
CA SER A 218 -3.18 1.71 -9.00
C SER A 218 -1.80 1.21 -9.47
N CYS A 219 -0.74 1.53 -8.72
CA CYS A 219 0.65 1.26 -9.06
C CYS A 219 1.33 0.18 -8.20
N GLN A 220 0.70 -0.26 -7.10
CA GLN A 220 1.30 -1.07 -6.05
C GLN A 220 1.96 -2.36 -6.56
N LYS A 221 1.37 -2.99 -7.60
CA LYS A 221 1.85 -4.25 -8.19
C LYS A 221 2.58 -4.09 -9.51
N VAL A 222 2.85 -2.86 -9.94
CA VAL A 222 3.78 -2.62 -11.04
C VAL A 222 5.16 -3.15 -10.64
N SER A 223 5.86 -3.79 -11.57
CA SER A 223 7.06 -4.58 -11.30
C SER A 223 8.11 -3.83 -10.49
N LEU A 224 8.36 -2.55 -10.76
CA LEU A 224 9.33 -1.74 -10.01
C LEU A 224 8.91 -1.56 -8.54
N ILE A 225 7.63 -1.28 -8.29
CA ILE A 225 7.09 -1.00 -6.96
C ILE A 225 6.96 -2.28 -6.15
N ALA A 226 6.53 -3.36 -6.80
CA ALA A 226 6.49 -4.68 -6.21
C ALA A 226 7.89 -5.17 -5.78
N GLN A 227 8.91 -4.96 -6.63
CA GLN A 227 10.31 -5.28 -6.29
C GLN A 227 10.84 -4.43 -5.13
N ALA A 228 10.53 -3.13 -5.11
CA ALA A 228 10.87 -2.25 -4.00
C ALA A 228 10.07 -2.55 -2.72
N SER A 229 9.09 -3.46 -2.76
CA SER A 229 8.26 -3.89 -1.64
C SER A 229 7.61 -2.73 -0.88
N LEU A 230 7.25 -1.65 -1.60
CA LEU A 230 6.64 -0.47 -1.00
C LEU A 230 5.22 -0.81 -0.52
N GLN A 231 4.95 -0.58 0.77
CA GLN A 231 3.71 -1.02 1.41
C GLN A 231 2.66 0.10 1.58
N SER A 232 3.03 1.36 1.33
CA SER A 232 2.14 2.50 1.56
C SER A 232 2.27 3.62 0.52
N SER A 233 1.22 4.45 0.40
CA SER A 233 1.23 5.61 -0.49
C SER A 233 2.28 6.65 -0.13
N ILE A 234 2.57 6.83 1.17
CA ILE A 234 3.63 7.72 1.65
C ILE A 234 5.00 7.22 1.19
N ALA A 235 5.29 5.93 1.40
CA ALA A 235 6.57 5.35 1.00
C ALA A 235 6.75 5.39 -0.53
N PHE A 236 5.67 5.18 -1.28
CA PHE A 236 5.65 5.33 -2.73
C PHE A 236 5.94 6.76 -3.19
N LEU A 237 5.30 7.75 -2.58
CA LEU A 237 5.51 9.15 -2.93
C LEU A 237 6.91 9.62 -2.52
N ASP A 238 7.40 9.29 -1.33
CA ASP A 238 8.79 9.56 -0.93
C ASP A 238 9.78 8.90 -1.89
N PHE A 239 9.54 7.65 -2.29
CA PHE A 239 10.35 6.99 -3.31
C PHE A 239 10.36 7.81 -4.62
N MET A 240 9.20 8.28 -5.09
CA MET A 240 9.13 9.10 -6.31
C MET A 240 9.80 10.48 -6.13
N GLY A 241 9.61 11.14 -4.99
CA GLY A 241 10.18 12.45 -4.69
C GLY A 241 11.69 12.42 -4.51
N PHE A 242 12.23 11.31 -3.99
CA PHE A 242 13.66 11.10 -3.90
C PHE A 242 14.29 10.69 -5.24
N ASN A 243 13.68 9.74 -5.96
CA ASN A 243 14.23 9.28 -7.24
C ASN A 243 14.05 10.30 -8.37
N GLY A 244 13.09 11.22 -8.26
CA GLY A 244 12.88 12.33 -9.20
C GLY A 244 13.86 13.50 -9.05
N LYS A 245 14.71 13.46 -8.02
CA LYS A 245 15.74 14.47 -7.73
C LYS A 245 16.67 14.70 -8.92
N GLN A 246 17.14 13.63 -9.55
CA GLN A 246 18.11 13.70 -10.65
C GLN A 246 17.54 14.35 -11.92
N GLN A 247 16.22 14.26 -12.12
CA GLN A 247 15.52 14.71 -13.31
C GLN A 247 14.94 16.12 -13.15
N SER A 248 14.79 16.59 -11.91
CA SER A 248 14.16 17.88 -11.60
C SER A 248 15.04 18.85 -10.82
N HIS A 249 16.21 18.42 -10.31
CA HIS A 249 17.05 19.17 -9.34
C HIS A 249 16.26 19.67 -8.13
N SER A 250 15.24 18.89 -7.75
CA SER A 250 14.37 19.20 -6.63
C SER A 250 14.11 17.97 -5.78
N VAL A 251 14.17 18.15 -4.47
CA VAL A 251 13.78 17.13 -3.50
C VAL A 251 12.38 17.47 -3.03
N ILE A 252 11.44 16.57 -3.32
CA ILE A 252 10.01 16.79 -3.07
C ILE A 252 9.61 16.00 -1.82
N GLY A 253 9.26 16.71 -0.75
CA GLY A 253 8.64 16.13 0.44
C GLY A 253 7.12 16.21 0.36
N PHE A 254 6.45 15.15 0.80
CA PHE A 254 4.98 15.06 0.70
C PHE A 254 4.30 15.32 2.05
N GLU A 255 3.20 16.06 1.99
CA GLU A 255 2.30 16.30 3.12
C GLU A 255 0.89 15.87 2.75
N PHE A 256 0.15 15.33 3.70
CA PHE A 256 -1.22 14.88 3.48
C PHE A 256 -2.18 15.75 4.27
N SER A 257 -3.16 16.32 3.58
CA SER A 257 -4.22 17.14 4.16
C SER A 257 -5.53 16.90 3.44
N LYS A 258 -6.61 16.77 4.20
CA LYS A 258 -7.99 16.71 3.65
C LYS A 258 -8.58 18.08 3.37
N ASP A 259 -7.85 19.16 3.64
CA ASP A 259 -8.34 20.50 3.32
C ASP A 259 -8.33 20.70 1.80
N PRO A 260 -9.51 20.78 1.15
CA PRO A 260 -9.58 20.94 -0.29
C PRO A 260 -8.98 22.27 -0.74
N ASN A 261 -8.72 23.22 0.17
CA ASN A 261 -8.08 24.50 -0.11
C ASN A 261 -6.56 24.50 0.07
N ALA A 262 -5.96 23.42 0.58
CA ALA A 262 -4.51 23.33 0.77
C ALA A 262 -3.89 22.07 0.13
N SER A 263 -4.70 21.13 -0.34
CA SER A 263 -4.21 19.90 -0.97
C SER A 263 -4.66 19.76 -2.42
N LEU A 264 -3.92 18.95 -3.17
CA LEU A 264 -4.35 18.48 -4.48
C LEU A 264 -5.39 17.37 -4.31
N ASN A 265 -6.56 17.55 -4.93
CA ASN A 265 -7.70 16.65 -4.88
C ASN A 265 -8.30 16.38 -6.28
N SER A 266 -7.46 16.33 -7.31
CA SER A 266 -7.86 16.02 -8.69
C SER A 266 -8.43 14.61 -8.84
N ALA A 267 -9.08 14.33 -9.98
CA ALA A 267 -9.58 12.99 -10.26
C ALA A 267 -8.43 11.98 -10.43
N VAL A 268 -8.53 10.86 -9.74
CA VAL A 268 -7.61 9.71 -9.81
C VAL A 268 -8.43 8.44 -10.00
N PHE A 269 -7.93 7.50 -10.79
CA PHE A 269 -8.69 6.31 -11.16
C PHE A 269 -8.11 5.04 -10.54
N PRO A 270 -8.94 4.13 -9.99
CA PRO A 270 -8.46 2.84 -9.52
C PRO A 270 -7.99 1.97 -10.69
N CYS A 271 -7.12 0.99 -10.45
CA CYS A 271 -6.63 0.11 -11.52
C CYS A 271 -7.69 -0.86 -12.07
N SER A 272 -8.81 -1.05 -11.37
CA SER A 272 -9.99 -1.79 -11.84
C SER A 272 -10.85 -1.01 -12.85
N GLN A 273 -10.53 0.26 -13.07
CA GLN A 273 -11.24 1.12 -14.00
C GLN A 273 -11.20 0.53 -15.40
N GLN A 274 -12.39 0.27 -15.96
CA GLN A 274 -12.51 -0.24 -17.32
C GLN A 274 -12.18 0.85 -18.32
N VAL A 275 -11.14 0.61 -19.12
CA VAL A 275 -10.69 1.50 -20.18
C VAL A 275 -11.43 1.13 -21.48
N PRO A 276 -12.01 2.11 -22.20
CA PRO A 276 -12.68 1.84 -23.46
C PRO A 276 -11.75 1.21 -24.51
N THR A 277 -12.30 0.38 -25.40
CA THR A 277 -11.54 -0.36 -26.42
C THR A 277 -10.85 0.51 -27.47
N ASN A 278 -11.26 1.78 -27.59
CA ASN A 278 -10.58 2.75 -28.46
C ASN A 278 -9.25 3.24 -27.87
N GLY A 279 -8.90 2.85 -26.64
CA GLY A 279 -7.67 3.23 -25.95
C GLY A 279 -7.60 4.71 -25.57
N ASN A 280 -8.73 5.44 -25.61
CA ASN A 280 -8.81 6.82 -25.16
C ASN A 280 -9.56 6.87 -23.83
N PHE A 281 -8.88 7.31 -22.77
CA PHE A 281 -9.42 7.40 -21.42
C PHE A 281 -9.05 8.74 -20.79
N SER A 282 -10.05 9.51 -20.34
CA SER A 282 -9.85 10.86 -19.78
C SER A 282 -9.00 11.77 -20.70
N ASN A 283 -9.19 11.70 -22.02
CA ASN A 283 -8.42 12.39 -23.06
C ASN A 283 -6.95 11.95 -23.22
N TYR A 284 -6.50 10.95 -22.45
CA TYR A 284 -5.22 10.30 -22.68
C TYR A 284 -5.37 9.19 -23.72
N THR A 285 -4.48 9.18 -24.71
CA THR A 285 -4.47 8.19 -25.79
C THR A 285 -3.53 7.03 -25.49
N GLY A 286 -3.87 5.83 -25.98
CA GLY A 286 -3.03 4.64 -25.82
C GLY A 286 -3.13 4.02 -24.41
N VAL A 287 -4.17 4.34 -23.66
CA VAL A 287 -4.40 3.75 -22.34
C VAL A 287 -5.10 2.41 -22.55
N GLY A 288 -4.51 1.34 -22.03
CA GLY A 288 -5.11 -0.01 -22.01
C GLY A 288 -5.58 -0.40 -20.61
N ASN A 289 -6.33 -1.49 -20.53
CA ASN A 289 -6.65 -2.13 -19.24
C ASN A 289 -5.37 -2.65 -18.57
N CYS A 290 -5.32 -2.58 -17.25
CA CYS A 290 -4.21 -3.14 -16.49
C CYS A 290 -4.25 -4.67 -16.51
N SER A 291 -3.07 -5.29 -16.47
CA SER A 291 -2.98 -6.74 -16.33
C SER A 291 -3.42 -7.16 -14.91
N CYS A 292 -4.05 -8.32 -14.77
CA CYS A 292 -4.43 -8.86 -13.46
C CYS A 292 -3.20 -9.09 -12.55
N ALA A 293 -2.03 -9.40 -13.13
CA ALA A 293 -0.79 -9.51 -12.37
C ALA A 293 -0.36 -8.17 -11.73
N ALA A 294 -0.63 -7.05 -12.41
CA ALA A 294 -0.31 -5.70 -11.95
C ALA A 294 -1.46 -5.00 -11.20
N CYS A 295 -2.64 -5.62 -11.10
CA CYS A 295 -3.79 -5.09 -10.37
C CYS A 295 -4.74 -6.21 -9.94
N ASP A 296 -4.79 -6.49 -8.64
CA ASP A 296 -5.72 -7.50 -8.08
C ASP A 296 -7.18 -7.16 -8.31
N GLN A 297 -7.51 -5.86 -8.27
CA GLN A 297 -8.88 -5.40 -8.44
C GLN A 297 -9.40 -5.57 -9.87
N ALA A 298 -8.50 -5.77 -10.85
CA ALA A 298 -8.86 -6.05 -12.24
C ALA A 298 -9.08 -7.56 -12.48
N CYS A 299 -8.69 -8.42 -11.55
CA CYS A 299 -8.85 -9.86 -11.69
C CYS A 299 -10.31 -10.30 -11.52
N PRO A 300 -10.80 -11.23 -12.35
CA PRO A 300 -12.08 -11.86 -12.08
C PRO A 300 -12.00 -12.62 -10.75
N ALA A 301 -13.06 -12.54 -9.94
CA ALA A 301 -13.15 -13.32 -8.72
C ALA A 301 -13.03 -14.82 -9.08
N PRO A 302 -12.20 -15.61 -8.36
CA PRO A 302 -12.11 -17.03 -8.62
C PRO A 302 -13.49 -17.66 -8.43
N SER A 303 -13.93 -18.50 -9.37
CA SER A 303 -15.16 -19.28 -9.20
C SER A 303 -14.89 -20.35 -8.15
N VAL A 304 -15.17 -20.04 -6.89
CA VAL A 304 -15.20 -21.03 -5.82
C VAL A 304 -16.44 -21.88 -6.04
N ASP A 305 -16.23 -23.13 -6.47
CA ASP A 305 -17.29 -24.13 -6.49
C ASP A 305 -17.63 -24.49 -5.04
N ALA A 306 -18.64 -23.82 -4.51
CA ALA A 306 -19.14 -24.05 -3.15
C ALA A 306 -20.07 -25.27 -3.09
N SER A 307 -20.09 -26.15 -4.10
CA SER A 307 -20.93 -27.36 -4.09
C SER A 307 -20.40 -28.50 -3.21
N ILE A 308 -19.33 -28.27 -2.45
CA ILE A 308 -18.83 -29.21 -1.44
C ILE A 308 -19.88 -29.34 -0.34
N GLY A 309 -20.75 -30.35 -0.48
CA GLY A 309 -21.69 -30.76 0.56
C GLY A 309 -20.95 -31.27 1.79
N PHE A 310 -21.61 -31.29 2.95
CA PHE A 310 -21.06 -31.79 4.21
C PHE A 310 -20.46 -33.22 4.13
N PHE A 311 -20.88 -34.02 3.12
CA PHE A 311 -20.41 -35.38 2.87
C PHE A 311 -19.47 -35.52 1.66
N ASP A 312 -19.15 -34.43 0.98
CA ASP A 312 -18.35 -34.44 -0.24
C ASP A 312 -16.87 -34.55 0.13
N GLY A 313 -16.42 -35.80 0.31
CA GLY A 313 -15.14 -36.16 0.89
C GLY A 313 -15.18 -37.48 1.68
N PHE A 314 -16.38 -37.98 2.03
CA PHE A 314 -16.56 -39.29 2.63
C PHE A 314 -17.06 -40.30 1.59
N ASP A 315 -16.40 -41.46 1.50
CA ASP A 315 -16.97 -42.61 0.80
C ASP A 315 -18.20 -43.10 1.59
N GLY A 316 -19.39 -42.82 1.08
CA GLY A 316 -20.65 -43.15 1.74
C GLY A 316 -20.83 -44.65 2.01
N VAL A 317 -20.21 -45.51 1.19
CA VAL A 317 -20.24 -46.96 1.40
C VAL A 317 -19.36 -47.33 2.60
N LEU A 318 -18.17 -46.73 2.70
CA LEU A 318 -17.27 -46.95 3.83
C LEU A 318 -17.90 -46.50 5.16
N VAL A 319 -18.50 -45.31 5.17
CA VAL A 319 -19.19 -44.77 6.37
C VAL A 319 -20.32 -45.71 6.81
N LEU A 320 -21.14 -46.18 5.87
CA LEU A 320 -22.24 -47.10 6.17
C LEU A 320 -21.74 -48.44 6.74
N ILE A 321 -20.67 -49.00 6.19
CA ILE A 321 -20.07 -50.26 6.69
C ILE A 321 -19.55 -50.09 8.12
N VAL A 322 -18.83 -48.99 8.40
CA VAL A 322 -18.29 -48.74 9.75
C VAL A 322 -19.42 -48.61 10.78
N TYR A 323 -20.48 -47.88 10.44
CA TYR A 323 -21.65 -47.74 11.32
C TYR A 323 -22.38 -49.08 11.54
N LEU A 324 -22.56 -49.89 10.50
CA LEU A 324 -23.18 -51.22 10.64
C LEU A 324 -22.36 -52.14 11.54
N VAL A 325 -21.03 -52.15 11.39
CA VAL A 325 -20.14 -52.94 12.26
C VAL A 325 -20.25 -52.50 13.71
N LEU A 326 -20.27 -51.19 13.98
CA LEU A 326 -20.42 -50.66 15.35
C LEU A 326 -21.77 -51.02 15.97
N VAL A 327 -22.86 -50.97 15.19
CA VAL A 327 -24.20 -51.35 15.66
C VAL A 327 -24.26 -52.85 15.98
N VAL A 328 -23.77 -53.70 15.07
CA VAL A 328 -23.73 -55.15 15.28
C VAL A 328 -22.88 -55.51 16.49
N PHE A 329 -21.71 -54.87 16.64
CA PHE A 329 -20.84 -55.07 17.80
C PHE A 329 -21.51 -54.64 19.11
N SER A 330 -22.22 -53.50 19.11
CA SER A 330 -22.96 -53.01 20.28
C SER A 330 -24.09 -53.95 20.69
N ILE A 331 -24.84 -54.48 19.71
CA ILE A 331 -25.90 -55.47 19.96
C ILE A 331 -25.30 -56.76 20.51
N ALA A 332 -24.24 -57.28 19.88
CA ALA A 332 -23.54 -58.47 20.34
C ALA A 332 -23.00 -58.29 21.76
N TYR A 333 -22.40 -57.14 22.07
CA TYR A 333 -21.91 -56.80 23.40
C TYR A 333 -23.04 -56.77 24.44
N GLN A 334 -24.19 -56.17 24.13
CA GLN A 334 -25.34 -56.16 25.04
C GLN A 334 -25.91 -57.58 25.28
N LEU A 335 -25.94 -58.43 24.24
CA LEU A 335 -26.40 -59.82 24.37
C LEU A 335 -25.42 -60.67 25.19
N ILE A 336 -24.10 -60.50 24.98
CA ILE A 336 -23.06 -61.16 25.76
C ILE A 336 -23.14 -60.72 27.22
N ARG A 337 -23.28 -59.41 27.47
CA ARG A 337 -23.46 -58.87 28.83
C ARG A 337 -24.68 -59.46 29.54
N LYS A 338 -25.83 -59.55 28.86
CA LYS A 338 -27.05 -60.17 29.42
C LYS A 338 -26.90 -61.67 29.69
N LYS A 339 -26.09 -62.39 28.91
CA LYS A 339 -25.89 -63.85 29.11
C LYS A 339 -24.82 -64.19 30.15
N PHE A 340 -23.74 -63.41 30.24
CA PHE A 340 -22.61 -63.71 31.13
C PHE A 340 -22.65 -62.97 32.47
N PHE A 341 -23.39 -61.87 32.57
CA PHE A 341 -23.62 -61.15 33.83
C PHE A 341 -25.13 -60.99 34.06
N PRO A 342 -25.84 -62.06 34.46
CA PRO A 342 -27.21 -61.92 34.94
C PRO A 342 -27.21 -60.96 36.13
N ALA A 343 -28.05 -59.93 36.07
CA ALA A 343 -28.23 -59.02 37.19
C ALA A 343 -28.67 -59.84 38.42
N PRO A 344 -28.09 -59.61 39.61
CA PRO A 344 -28.60 -60.23 40.82
C PRO A 344 -30.07 -59.83 41.02
N PRO A 345 -30.92 -60.71 41.57
CA PRO A 345 -32.34 -60.49 41.66
C PRO A 345 -32.65 -59.25 42.51
N ALA A 346 -33.58 -58.44 42.01
CA ALA A 346 -34.13 -57.30 42.73
C ALA A 346 -34.87 -57.77 43.98
N GLU A 347 -34.42 -57.34 45.17
CA GLU A 347 -35.24 -57.39 46.37
C GLU A 347 -36.33 -56.31 46.31
N GLN A 348 -37.57 -56.73 46.48
CA GLN A 348 -38.72 -55.88 46.76
C GLN A 348 -38.72 -55.49 48.23
N GLY A 349 -38.83 -54.20 48.54
CA GLY A 349 -39.06 -53.77 49.92
C GLY A 349 -39.23 -52.26 50.10
N SER A 350 -40.49 -51.89 50.33
CA SER A 350 -41.02 -50.69 51.01
C SER A 350 -41.15 -49.36 50.26
N GLU A 351 -42.36 -48.82 50.47
CA GLU A 351 -43.05 -47.63 49.97
C GLU A 351 -42.31 -46.29 49.98
N GLU A 352 -42.82 -45.44 49.08
CA GLU A 352 -42.85 -43.97 49.01
C GLU A 352 -42.89 -43.25 50.38
N PRO A 353 -42.39 -41.99 50.45
CA PRO A 353 -43.28 -40.90 50.06
C PRO A 353 -42.66 -39.78 49.21
N GLU A 354 -43.59 -39.03 48.64
CA GLU A 354 -43.55 -37.83 47.80
C GLU A 354 -42.48 -36.75 48.09
N VAL A 355 -42.02 -36.18 46.96
CA VAL A 355 -41.85 -34.75 46.63
C VAL A 355 -41.18 -33.83 47.66
N GLN A 356 -39.99 -33.30 47.31
CA GLN A 356 -39.81 -31.84 47.26
C GLN A 356 -38.64 -31.40 46.38
N ASN A 357 -38.90 -30.42 45.51
CA ASN A 357 -37.88 -29.59 44.85
C ASN A 357 -37.07 -28.80 45.90
N ASP A 358 -35.86 -28.36 45.51
CA ASP A 358 -34.98 -27.29 46.07
C ASP A 358 -33.52 -27.80 46.12
N ASP A 359 -32.41 -27.10 45.85
CA ASP A 359 -32.03 -25.75 45.41
C ASP A 359 -30.47 -25.79 45.24
N PRO A 360 -29.81 -25.09 44.29
CA PRO A 360 -28.36 -25.24 44.00
C PRO A 360 -27.39 -24.62 45.01
N THR A 361 -27.82 -24.29 46.23
CA THR A 361 -27.08 -23.40 47.13
C THR A 361 -26.65 -24.09 48.42
N ASN A 362 -25.72 -25.06 48.36
CA ASN A 362 -24.99 -25.51 49.56
C ASN A 362 -23.45 -25.60 49.32
N PRO A 363 -22.60 -24.83 50.03
CA PRO A 363 -21.21 -24.58 49.63
C PRO A 363 -20.19 -25.68 49.98
N GLN A 364 -20.57 -26.78 50.64
CA GLN A 364 -19.58 -27.69 51.25
C GLN A 364 -19.03 -28.81 50.35
N TYR A 365 -19.44 -28.92 49.09
CA TYR A 365 -18.89 -29.93 48.17
C TYR A 365 -17.67 -29.44 47.33
N SER A 366 -17.20 -28.21 47.58
CA SER A 366 -16.23 -27.53 46.70
C SER A 366 -14.74 -27.71 47.06
N GLN A 367 -14.40 -28.28 48.23
CA GLN A 367 -13.00 -28.34 48.69
C GLN A 367 -12.27 -29.64 48.34
N SER A 368 -12.96 -30.76 48.15
CA SER A 368 -12.34 -32.08 47.91
C SER A 368 -11.96 -32.35 46.43
N ARG A 369 -12.41 -31.51 45.48
CA ARG A 369 -11.99 -31.62 44.05
C ARG A 369 -10.81 -30.74 43.64
N ARG A 370 -10.44 -29.69 44.41
CA ARG A 370 -9.29 -28.83 44.07
C ARG A 370 -7.95 -29.49 44.41
N ALA A 371 -7.85 -30.21 45.52
CA ALA A 371 -6.61 -30.89 45.93
C ALA A 371 -6.16 -32.07 45.03
N ARG A 372 -7.01 -32.54 44.10
CA ARG A 372 -6.67 -33.64 43.16
C ARG A 372 -6.24 -33.16 41.77
N LYS A 373 -6.50 -31.90 41.40
CA LYS A 373 -6.09 -31.36 40.10
C LYS A 373 -4.67 -30.78 40.11
N ASP A 374 -4.21 -30.27 41.25
CA ASP A 374 -2.89 -29.62 41.33
C ASP A 374 -1.74 -30.64 41.35
N LYS A 375 -1.96 -31.85 41.87
CA LYS A 375 -0.93 -32.92 41.92
C LYS A 375 -0.62 -33.60 40.58
N ILE A 376 -1.44 -33.41 39.55
CA ILE A 376 -1.23 -34.02 38.22
C ILE A 376 -0.50 -33.06 37.27
N ASN A 377 -0.59 -31.74 37.51
CA ASN A 377 0.04 -30.74 36.65
C ASN A 377 1.53 -30.52 36.93
N GLU A 378 2.02 -30.83 38.13
CA GLU A 378 3.41 -30.58 38.52
C GLU A 378 4.39 -31.69 38.06
N SER A 379 3.91 -32.92 37.86
CA SER A 379 4.77 -34.04 37.41
C SER A 379 4.99 -34.10 35.89
N ALA A 380 4.10 -33.49 35.10
CA ALA A 380 4.20 -33.49 33.64
C ALA A 380 5.12 -32.39 33.07
N ILE A 381 5.40 -31.33 33.86
CA ILE A 381 6.20 -30.18 33.41
C ILE A 381 7.71 -30.44 33.60
N SER A 382 8.11 -31.24 34.60
CA SER A 382 9.53 -31.52 34.88
C SER A 382 10.18 -32.51 33.89
N SER A 383 9.43 -33.39 33.22
CA SER A 383 10.00 -34.40 32.31
C SER A 383 10.25 -33.89 30.89
N ASN A 384 9.57 -32.79 30.49
CA ASN A 384 9.66 -32.25 29.14
C ASN A 384 10.76 -31.18 29.01
N MET A 385 11.16 -30.51 30.08
CA MET A 385 12.18 -29.45 30.04
C MET A 385 13.61 -30.01 29.91
N SER A 386 13.93 -31.16 30.51
CA SER A 386 15.26 -31.79 30.43
C SER A 386 15.57 -32.47 29.09
N ARG A 387 14.55 -32.69 28.25
CA ARG A 387 14.68 -33.34 26.94
C ARG A 387 14.93 -32.34 25.80
N VAL A 388 14.56 -31.07 26.01
CA VAL A 388 14.74 -29.99 25.04
C VAL A 388 16.15 -29.37 25.14
N GLU A 389 16.71 -29.22 26.34
CA GLU A 389 18.09 -28.68 26.51
C GLU A 389 19.18 -29.60 25.93
N ASN A 390 19.04 -30.93 26.04
CA ASN A 390 19.99 -31.91 25.51
C ASN A 390 19.99 -32.03 23.97
N SER A 391 18.98 -31.44 23.31
CA SER A 391 18.85 -31.46 21.84
C SER A 391 19.41 -30.18 21.21
N ALA A 392 19.43 -29.06 21.95
CA ALA A 392 19.97 -27.79 21.48
C ALA A 392 21.51 -27.72 21.55
N GLN A 393 22.16 -28.36 22.52
CA GLN A 393 23.63 -28.37 22.62
C GLN A 393 24.32 -29.19 21.53
N ARG A 394 23.68 -30.26 21.01
CA ARG A 394 24.27 -31.09 19.94
C ARG A 394 24.26 -30.46 18.54
N LEU A 395 23.51 -29.39 18.32
CA LEU A 395 23.47 -28.67 17.04
C LEU A 395 24.45 -27.49 16.96
N ILE A 396 25.04 -27.07 18.08
CA ILE A 396 25.98 -25.94 18.13
C ILE A 396 27.45 -26.39 18.02
N GLU A 397 27.77 -27.64 18.35
CA GLU A 397 29.13 -28.20 18.23
C GLU A 397 29.46 -28.82 16.86
N GLY A 398 28.46 -29.06 16.00
CA GLY A 398 28.65 -29.64 14.67
C GLY A 398 28.90 -28.66 13.52
N ARG A 399 29.15 -27.37 13.81
CA ARG A 399 29.31 -26.31 12.80
C ARG A 399 30.58 -25.46 12.98
N ARG A 400 31.61 -26.02 13.60
CA ARG A 400 32.92 -25.36 13.76
C ARG A 400 34.07 -26.04 13.00
N ASP A 401 33.85 -27.21 12.39
CA ASP A 401 34.83 -27.86 11.53
C ASP A 401 34.22 -28.11 10.14
N ASP A 402 34.24 -27.08 9.31
CA ASP A 402 34.34 -27.11 7.83
C ASP A 402 34.56 -25.69 7.28
#